data_AF-N9NXB7-F1
#
_entry.id   AF-N9NXB7-F1
#
_cell.length_a   1.000
_cell.length_b   1.000
_cell.length_c   1.000
_cell.angle_alpha   90.00
_cell.angle_beta   90.00
_cell.angle_gamma   90.00
#
_symmetry.space_group_name_H-M   'P 1'
#
loop_
_entity.id
_entity.type
_entity.pdbx_description
1 polymer ?
#
loop_
_entity_poly.entity_id
_entity_poly.type
_entity_poly.pdbx_seq_one_letter_code
_entity_poly.pdbx_strand_id
1 'polypeptide(L)'
;RGGNLLGMLLAVPVFIYTIIGMTCLFASFLDLPERAGHVIVFTSIPLFFLSGAAWPHAAMPTWMQVVGEILPSTQIVQTFIQLNQMGVPTTLILPKLLYLGMIGSLCFFLAYRRLISNCGTF
;
A
#
# COMPACT_ATOMS: atom_id res chain seq x y z
N ARG A 1 -21.05 13.22 -11.57
CA ARG A 1 -21.56 13.29 -10.17
C ARG A 1 -21.49 11.89 -9.58
N GLY A 2 -20.32 11.49 -9.08
CA GLY A 2 -20.10 10.12 -8.61
C GLY A 2 -19.03 10.11 -7.55
N GLY A 3 -19.39 10.55 -6.35
CA GLY A 3 -18.53 10.44 -5.17
C GLY A 3 -19.16 9.44 -4.22
N ASN A 4 -18.63 8.22 -4.20
CA ASN A 4 -19.06 7.23 -3.20
C ASN A 4 -18.34 7.53 -1.88
N LEU A 5 -18.78 8.60 -1.21
CA LEU A 5 -18.20 9.13 0.03
C LEU A 5 -18.10 8.05 1.12
N LEU A 6 -19.10 7.16 1.19
CA LEU A 6 -19.10 6.02 2.10
C LEU A 6 -17.99 5.02 1.78
N GLY A 7 -17.75 4.74 0.49
CA GLY A 7 -16.64 3.91 0.04
C GLY A 7 -15.28 4.52 0.40
N MET A 8 -15.13 5.83 0.26
CA MET A 8 -13.91 6.53 0.68
C MET A 8 -13.72 6.50 2.19
N LEU A 9 -14.79 6.73 2.96
CA LEU A 9 -14.75 6.69 4.43
C LEU A 9 -14.28 5.34 4.97
N LEU A 10 -14.64 4.24 4.31
CA LEU A 10 -14.17 2.89 4.66
C LEU A 10 -12.79 2.58 4.09
N ALA A 11 -12.46 3.08 2.90
CA ALA A 11 -11.19 2.78 2.25
C ALA A 11 -9.99 3.45 2.95
N VAL A 12 -10.14 4.70 3.37
CA VAL A 12 -9.09 5.47 4.05
C VAL A 12 -8.52 4.77 5.29
N PRO A 13 -9.31 4.32 6.28
CA PRO A 13 -8.75 3.65 7.45
C PRO A 13 -8.07 2.32 7.11
N VAL A 14 -8.59 1.57 6.14
CA VAL A 14 -7.93 0.34 5.65
C VAL A 14 -6.58 0.67 5.02
N PHE A 15 -6.50 1.74 4.23
CA PHE A 15 -5.24 2.18 3.62
C PHE A 15 -4.21 2.61 4.68
N ILE A 16 -4.64 3.38 5.68
CA ILE A 16 -3.78 3.79 6.79
C ILE A 16 -3.27 2.56 7.55
N TYR A 17 -4.14 1.58 7.82
CA TYR A 17 -3.76 0.34 8.47
C TYR A 17 -2.68 -0.43 7.69
N THR A 18 -2.84 -0.58 6.37
CA THR A 18 -1.85 -1.23 5.51
C THR A 18 -0.51 -0.50 5.53
N ILE A 19 -0.52 0.85 5.50
CA ILE A 19 0.71 1.66 5.55
C ILE A 19 1.42 1.50 6.90
N ILE A 20 0.67 1.50 8.01
CA ILE A 20 1.23 1.29 9.36
C ILE A 20 1.88 -0.10 9.45
N GLY A 21 1.20 -1.15 9.00
CA GLY A 21 1.73 -2.52 9.00
C GLY A 21 3.03 -2.65 8.18
N MET A 22 3.06 -2.08 6.97
CA MET A 22 4.26 -2.05 6.14
C MET A 22 5.39 -1.24 6.78
N THR A 23 5.09 -0.05 7.30
CA THR A 23 6.09 0.83 7.91
C THR A 23 6.70 0.20 9.15
N CYS A 24 5.90 -0.47 9.98
CA CYS A 24 6.38 -1.17 11.17
C CYS A 24 7.36 -2.31 10.79
N LEU A 25 7.05 -3.03 9.72
CA LEU A 25 7.95 -4.06 9.18
C LEU A 25 9.26 -3.46 8.69
N PHE A 26 9.22 -2.41 7.87
CA PHE A 26 10.43 -1.73 7.38
C PHE A 26 11.24 -1.09 8.51
N ALA A 27 10.59 -0.45 9.47
CA ALA A 27 11.24 0.15 10.64
C ALA A 27 11.99 -0.91 11.47
N SER A 28 11.47 -2.14 11.54
CA SER A 28 12.13 -3.27 12.21
C SER A 28 13.42 -3.74 11.52
N PHE A 29 13.71 -3.29 10.29
CA PHE A 29 14.94 -3.60 9.55
C PHE A 29 15.93 -2.43 9.48
N LEU A 30 15.52 -1.22 9.89
CA LEU A 30 16.33 -0.01 9.73
C LEU A 30 16.87 0.41 11.09
N ASP A 31 18.11 0.00 11.40
CA ASP A 31 18.76 0.27 12.68
C ASP A 31 19.17 1.74 12.88
N LEU A 32 19.35 2.50 11.78
CA LEU A 32 19.72 3.92 11.83
C LEU A 32 18.78 4.81 11.00
N PRO A 33 18.28 5.92 11.57
CA PRO A 33 17.39 6.85 10.87
C PRO A 33 18.05 7.51 9.64
N GLU A 34 19.37 7.70 9.67
CA GLU A 34 20.15 8.26 8.55
C GLU A 34 20.14 7.37 7.30
N ARG A 35 20.13 6.05 7.48
CA ARG A 35 20.04 5.08 6.38
C ARG A 35 18.60 4.90 5.90
N ALA A 36 17.62 5.01 6.81
CA ALA A 36 16.21 4.96 6.49
C ALA A 36 15.81 6.06 5.49
N GLY A 37 16.27 7.29 5.71
CA GLY A 37 15.96 8.43 4.84
C GLY A 37 16.38 8.20 3.39
N HIS A 38 17.61 7.71 3.16
CA HIS A 38 18.11 7.44 1.80
C HIS A 38 17.28 6.35 1.11
N VAL A 39 16.98 5.24 1.79
CA VAL A 39 16.20 4.14 1.21
C VAL A 39 14.79 4.59 0.84
N ILE A 40 14.12 5.37 1.70
CA ILE A 40 12.77 5.87 1.45
C ILE A 40 12.75 6.83 0.25
N VAL A 41 13.71 7.75 0.18
CA VAL A 41 13.78 8.71 -0.95
C VAL A 41 14.04 7.98 -2.27
N PHE A 42 14.99 7.04 -2.30
CA PHE A 42 15.26 6.26 -3.52
C PHE A 42 14.10 5.37 -3.96
N THR A 43 13.35 4.78 -3.02
CA THR A 43 12.21 3.90 -3.34
C THR A 43 10.96 4.67 -3.78
N SER A 44 10.82 5.93 -3.36
CA SER A 44 9.66 6.77 -3.73
C SER A 44 9.55 7.02 -5.24
N ILE A 45 10.69 7.19 -5.94
CA ILE A 45 10.72 7.47 -7.38
C ILE A 45 10.18 6.28 -8.19
N PRO A 46 10.70 5.04 -8.05
CA PRO A 46 10.11 3.86 -8.69
C PRO A 46 8.63 3.65 -8.33
N LEU A 47 8.27 3.83 -7.05
CA LEU A 47 6.90 3.68 -6.58
C LEU A 47 5.95 4.67 -7.27
N PHE A 48 6.39 5.92 -7.48
CA PHE A 48 5.60 6.95 -8.15
C PHE A 48 5.34 6.61 -9.63
N PHE A 49 6.36 6.12 -10.34
CA PHE A 49 6.21 5.66 -11.72
C PHE A 49 5.25 4.46 -11.80
N LEU A 50 5.44 3.44 -10.96
CA LEU A 50 4.64 2.21 -10.96
C LEU A 50 3.19 2.40 -10.51
N SER A 51 2.93 3.41 -9.66
CA SER A 51 1.59 3.77 -9.18
C SER A 51 0.62 4.17 -10.31
N GLY A 52 1.15 4.47 -11.51
CA GLY A 52 0.34 4.85 -12.67
C GLY A 52 -0.12 6.31 -12.65
N ALA A 53 0.45 7.14 -11.76
CA ALA A 53 0.21 8.58 -11.70
C ALA A 53 0.90 9.34 -12.86
N ALA A 54 2.07 8.89 -13.28
CA ALA A 54 2.84 9.50 -14.38
C ALA A 54 2.50 8.90 -15.75
N TRP A 55 2.11 7.61 -15.81
CA TRP A 55 1.76 6.91 -17.06
C TRP A 55 0.54 6.00 -16.83
N PRO A 56 -0.52 6.05 -17.66
CA PRO A 56 -1.65 5.13 -17.52
C PRO A 56 -1.20 3.67 -17.58
N HIS A 57 -1.72 2.85 -16.66
CA HIS A 57 -1.41 1.42 -16.54
C HIS A 57 -1.59 0.67 -17.87
N ALA A 58 -2.54 1.10 -18.69
CA ALA A 58 -2.84 0.55 -20.02
C ALA A 58 -1.73 0.75 -21.07
N ALA A 59 -0.82 1.70 -20.87
CA ALA A 59 0.30 1.98 -21.78
C ALA A 59 1.62 1.33 -21.32
N MET A 60 1.64 0.67 -20.17
CA MET A 60 2.84 -0.01 -19.65
C MET A 60 2.96 -1.43 -20.20
N PRO A 61 4.19 -1.96 -20.36
CA PRO A 61 4.40 -3.36 -20.72
C PRO A 61 3.86 -4.29 -19.63
N THR A 62 3.34 -5.45 -20.03
CA THR A 62 2.61 -6.39 -19.15
C THR A 62 3.39 -6.83 -17.91
N TRP A 63 4.71 -7.02 -18.02
CA TRP A 63 5.55 -7.37 -16.87
C TRP A 63 5.57 -6.27 -15.80
N MET A 64 5.54 -5.00 -16.21
CA MET A 64 5.54 -3.85 -15.30
C MET A 64 4.17 -3.63 -14.67
N GLN A 65 3.09 -3.98 -15.39
CA GLN A 65 1.74 -4.01 -14.84
C GLN A 65 1.65 -5.04 -13.70
N VAL A 66 2.15 -6.26 -13.90
CA VAL A 66 2.14 -7.31 -12.85
C VAL A 66 2.91 -6.85 -11.61
N VAL A 67 4.09 -6.25 -11.79
CA VAL A 67 4.88 -5.69 -10.67
C VAL A 67 4.12 -4.56 -9.98
N GLY A 68 3.47 -3.68 -10.76
CA GLY A 68 2.66 -2.59 -10.25
C GLY A 68 1.44 -3.09 -9.46
N GLU A 69 0.73 -4.10 -9.94
CA GLU A 69 -0.49 -4.63 -9.31
C GLU A 69 -0.23 -5.35 -7.99
N ILE A 70 0.95 -5.97 -7.84
CA ILE A 70 1.36 -6.59 -6.57
C ILE A 70 1.55 -5.52 -5.49
N LEU A 71 2.01 -4.32 -5.87
CA LEU A 71 2.28 -3.25 -4.93
C LEU A 71 0.98 -2.70 -4.33
N PRO A 72 0.87 -2.64 -2.99
CA PRO A 72 -0.32 -2.10 -2.34
C PRO A 72 -0.56 -0.62 -2.69
N SER A 73 0.51 0.14 -2.97
CA SER A 73 0.41 1.56 -3.39
C SER A 73 -0.39 1.75 -4.67
N THR A 74 -0.17 0.90 -5.68
CA THR A 74 -0.91 0.96 -6.96
C THR A 74 -2.38 0.61 -6.78
N GLN A 75 -2.68 -0.41 -5.97
CA GLN A 75 -4.05 -0.80 -5.67
C GLN A 75 -4.81 0.31 -4.93
N ILE A 76 -4.14 1.01 -3.99
CA ILE A 76 -4.68 2.16 -3.27
C ILE A 76 -5.03 3.29 -4.25
N VAL A 77 -4.08 3.70 -5.10
CA VAL A 77 -4.30 4.83 -6.02
C VAL A 77 -5.39 4.52 -7.05
N GLN A 78 -5.39 3.32 -7.64
CA GLN A 78 -6.47 2.92 -8.55
C GLN A 78 -7.84 2.92 -7.87
N THR A 79 -7.93 2.42 -6.64
CA THR A 79 -9.17 2.43 -5.86
C THR A 79 -9.63 3.85 -5.56
N PHE A 80 -8.71 4.75 -5.25
CA PHE A 80 -9.01 6.16 -4.99
C PHE A 80 -9.54 6.88 -6.24
N ILE A 81 -8.95 6.63 -7.41
CA ILE A 81 -9.42 7.18 -8.69
C ILE A 81 -10.84 6.66 -9.01
N GLN A 82 -11.07 5.35 -8.86
CA GLN A 82 -12.38 4.71 -9.11
C GLN A 82 -13.48 5.26 -8.19
N LEU A 83 -13.17 5.51 -6.91
CA LEU A 83 -14.09 6.07 -5.93
C LEU A 83 -14.42 7.55 -6.17
N ASN A 84 -13.43 8.35 -6.59
CA ASN A 84 -13.59 9.79 -6.79
C ASN A 84 -14.22 10.15 -8.14
N GLN A 85 -13.87 9.44 -9.22
CA GLN A 85 -14.24 9.83 -10.58
C GLN A 85 -15.36 8.98 -11.19
N MET A 86 -15.44 7.68 -10.84
CA MET A 86 -16.38 6.76 -11.45
C MET A 86 -17.59 6.41 -10.58
N GLY A 87 -17.63 6.82 -9.30
CA GLY A 87 -18.78 6.58 -8.42
C GLY A 87 -19.18 5.10 -8.31
N VAL A 88 -18.22 4.20 -8.46
CA VAL A 88 -18.45 2.74 -8.52
C VAL A 88 -19.08 2.25 -7.20
N PRO A 89 -20.03 1.31 -7.23
CA PRO A 89 -20.58 0.70 -6.03
C PRO A 89 -19.48 0.06 -5.17
N THR A 90 -19.60 0.20 -3.85
CA THR A 90 -18.64 -0.28 -2.84
C THR A 90 -18.36 -1.78 -2.92
N THR A 91 -19.27 -2.55 -3.52
CA THR A 91 -19.14 -4.00 -3.74
C THR A 91 -17.99 -4.35 -4.68
N LEU A 92 -17.68 -3.51 -5.66
CA LEU A 92 -16.58 -3.76 -6.62
C LEU A 92 -15.20 -3.53 -5.99
N ILE A 93 -15.14 -2.72 -4.93
CA ILE A 93 -13.91 -2.28 -4.27
C ILE A 93 -13.57 -3.16 -3.06
N LEU A 94 -14.58 -3.86 -2.53
CA LEU A 94 -14.44 -4.82 -1.44
C LEU A 94 -13.30 -5.84 -1.63
N PRO A 95 -13.10 -6.50 -2.79
CA PRO A 95 -11.98 -7.43 -2.96
C PRO A 95 -10.62 -6.74 -2.88
N LYS A 96 -10.48 -5.50 -3.39
CA LYS A 96 -9.24 -4.72 -3.26
C LYS A 96 -8.97 -4.31 -1.81
N LEU A 97 -10.02 -3.95 -1.07
CA LEU A 97 -9.91 -3.63 0.37
C LEU A 97 -9.49 -4.84 1.20
N LEU A 98 -10.07 -6.02 0.91
CA LEU A 98 -9.69 -7.27 1.56
C LEU A 98 -8.22 -7.63 1.27
N TYR A 99 -7.78 -7.50 0.02
CA TYR A 99 -6.38 -7.71 -0.35
C TYR A 99 -5.43 -6.79 0.43
N LEU A 100 -5.74 -5.49 0.50
CA LEU A 100 -4.95 -4.51 1.25
C LEU A 100 -4.95 -4.77 2.76
N GLY A 101 -6.10 -5.17 3.31
CA GLY A 101 -6.22 -5.54 4.72
C GLY A 101 -5.42 -6.80 5.07
N MET A 102 -5.45 -7.82 4.20
CA MET A 102 -4.68 -9.06 4.35
C MET A 102 -3.17 -8.80 4.29
N ILE A 103 -2.70 -7.95 3.38
CA ILE A 103 -1.29 -7.55 3.31
C ILE A 103 -0.90 -6.75 4.56
N GLY A 104 -1.73 -5.80 4.97
CA GLY A 104 -1.49 -4.98 6.16
C GLY A 104 -1.34 -5.83 7.42
N SER A 105 -2.26 -6.78 7.62
CA SER A 105 -2.24 -7.69 8.77
C SER A 105 -1.07 -8.65 8.74
N LEU A 106 -0.72 -9.19 7.56
CA LEU A 106 0.45 -10.05 7.38
C LEU A 106 1.75 -9.29 7.71
N CYS A 107 1.93 -8.08 7.19
CA CYS A 107 3.10 -7.25 7.48
C CYS A 107 3.19 -6.90 8.97
N PHE A 108 2.07 -6.50 9.58
CA PHE A 108 2.02 -6.17 11.01
C PHE A 108 2.35 -7.40 11.87
N PHE A 109 1.80 -8.57 11.53
CA PHE A 109 2.08 -9.82 12.23
C PHE A 109 3.55 -10.23 12.13
N LEU A 110 4.16 -10.11 10.94
CA LEU A 110 5.59 -10.39 10.75
C LEU A 110 6.48 -9.42 11.54
N ALA A 111 6.13 -8.13 11.56
CA ALA A 111 6.83 -7.13 12.38
C ALA A 111 6.74 -7.47 13.88
N TYR A 112 5.53 -7.81 14.35
CA TYR A 112 5.30 -8.19 15.74
C TYR A 112 6.09 -9.44 16.15
N ARG A 113 6.11 -10.49 15.32
CA ARG A 113 6.91 -11.70 15.57
C ARG A 113 8.40 -11.40 15.68
N ARG A 114 8.92 -10.51 14.83
CA ARG A 114 10.34 -10.13 14.83
C ARG A 114 10.71 -9.29 16.05
N LEU A 115 9.83 -8.39 16.48
CA LEU A 115 10.04 -7.58 17.68
C LEU A 115 10.13 -8.47 18.94
N ILE A 116 9.27 -9.48 19.05
CA ILE A 116 9.31 -10.43 20.17
C ILE A 116 10.58 -11.28 20.15
N SER A 117 11.01 -11.78 18.99
CA SER A 117 12.22 -12.61 18.92
C SER A 117 13.50 -11.86 19.32
N ASN A 118 13.55 -10.55 19.08
CA ASN A 118 14.70 -9.71 19.47
C ASN A 118 14.66 -9.27 20.95
N CYS A 119 13.54 -9.46 21.65
CA CYS A 119 13.39 -9.08 23.06
C CYS A 119 13.89 -10.17 24.04
N GLY A 120 14.10 -11.41 23.55
CA GLY A 120 14.54 -12.54 24.38
C GLY A 120 16.05 -12.76 24.49
N THR A 121 16.88 -11.86 23.96
CA THR A 121 18.35 -11.97 23.93
C THR A 121 19.06 -10.98 24.83
N PHE A 122 18.47 -10.65 25.98
CA PHE A 122 19.13 -9.89 27.06
C PHE A 122 19.18 -10.72 28.35
#